data_AF-A0A3N5GV09-F1
#
_entry.id   AF-A0A3N5GV09-F1
#
_cell.length_a   1.000
_cell.length_b   1.000
_cell.length_c   1.000
_cell.angle_alpha   90.00
_cell.angle_beta   90.00
_cell.angle_gamma   90.00
#
_symmetry.space_group_name_H-M   'P 1'
#
loop_
_entity.id
_entity.type
_entity.pdbx_description
1 polymer ?
#
loop_
_entity_poly.entity_id
_entity_poly.type
_entity_poly.pdbx_seq_one_letter_code
_entity_poly.pdbx_strand_id
1 'polypeptide(L)'
;QWAKKYQVPAILISLHTWTVIYKHMKDKAHGGPFDTPFAHADEAEASYSLALFPEFMDPKLFVDNKPSGFLPPGHTDKGGDVYHAPIKGHEHVGLAGIEVCDYPEGVIGSPTKASADKAMAGLNDLMDYMCKLIGDIMTRFPAGVLPPVDRVTMRSPEEVAEYVKGPLNGGKSIYTLAYPP
;
A
#
# COMPACT_ATOMS: atom_id res chain seq x y z
N GLN A 1 -7.01 16.42 1.86
CA GLN A 1 -6.05 16.67 2.96
C GLN A 1 -6.81 16.72 4.29
N TRP A 2 -6.93 15.59 5.01
CA TRP A 2 -7.67 15.53 6.28
C TRP A 2 -7.02 16.40 7.36
N ALA A 3 -5.74 16.14 7.66
CA ALA A 3 -5.02 16.80 8.75
C ALA A 3 -4.98 18.33 8.59
N LYS A 4 -4.77 18.83 7.37
CA LYS A 4 -4.74 20.29 7.11
C LYS A 4 -6.11 20.95 7.25
N LYS A 5 -7.17 20.25 6.87
CA LYS A 5 -8.55 20.77 6.84
C LYS A 5 -9.17 20.78 8.23
N TYR A 6 -9.13 19.65 8.94
CA TYR A 6 -9.82 19.51 10.21
C TYR A 6 -8.93 19.87 11.40
N GLN A 7 -7.63 19.55 11.33
CA GLN A 7 -6.68 19.73 12.45
C GLN A 7 -7.22 19.18 13.77
N VAL A 8 -7.88 18.03 13.74
CA VAL A 8 -8.27 17.30 14.96
C VAL A 8 -7.29 16.15 15.20
N PRO A 9 -6.97 15.81 16.47
CA PRO A 9 -6.13 14.66 16.78
C PRO A 9 -6.72 13.37 16.19
N ALA A 10 -5.91 12.63 15.44
CA ALA A 10 -6.30 11.36 14.82
C ALA A 10 -5.06 10.53 14.48
N ILE A 11 -5.25 9.22 14.36
CA ILE A 11 -4.27 8.29 13.80
C ILE A 11 -4.84 7.80 12.47
N LEU A 12 -4.22 8.21 11.37
CA LEU A 12 -4.61 7.83 10.01
C LEU A 12 -3.35 7.33 9.31
N ILE A 13 -3.30 6.04 9.02
CA ILE A 13 -2.13 5.39 8.42
C ILE A 13 -2.59 4.72 7.13
N SER A 14 -1.91 5.05 6.03
CA SER A 14 -1.98 4.28 4.79
C SER A 14 -0.80 3.31 4.80
N LEU A 15 -1.08 2.02 4.98
CA LEU A 15 -0.06 0.98 4.94
C LEU A 15 -0.05 0.36 3.54
N HIS A 16 1.08 0.49 2.85
CA HIS A 16 1.26 -0.15 1.56
C HIS A 16 1.88 -1.54 1.75
N THR A 17 1.17 -2.58 1.33
CA THR A 17 1.55 -3.98 1.55
C THR A 17 2.98 -4.28 1.13
N TRP A 18 3.32 -3.93 -0.12
CA TRP A 18 4.60 -4.30 -0.73
C TRP A 18 5.80 -3.61 -0.09
N THR A 19 5.64 -2.45 0.54
CA THR A 19 6.78 -1.75 1.17
C THR A 19 7.15 -2.38 2.51
N VAL A 20 6.21 -3.04 3.20
CA VAL A 20 6.48 -3.82 4.42
C VAL A 20 7.40 -4.99 4.10
N ILE A 21 7.10 -5.68 2.99
CA ILE A 21 7.73 -6.95 2.61
C ILE A 21 8.56 -6.83 1.33
N TYR A 22 9.12 -5.64 1.06
CA TYR A 22 9.77 -5.31 -0.20
C TYR A 22 10.86 -6.30 -0.65
N LYS A 23 11.54 -6.96 0.30
CA LYS A 23 12.53 -8.02 0.01
C LYS A 23 11.87 -9.29 -0.56
N HIS A 24 10.71 -9.65 -0.05
CA HIS A 24 9.93 -10.81 -0.48
C HIS A 24 9.20 -10.59 -1.79
N MET A 25 9.19 -9.36 -2.30
CA MET A 25 8.64 -9.03 -3.62
C MET A 25 9.66 -9.14 -4.74
N LYS A 26 10.95 -9.23 -4.43
CA LYS A 26 12.01 -9.18 -5.45
C LYS A 26 12.18 -10.50 -6.19
N ASP A 27 12.78 -10.40 -7.36
CA ASP A 27 13.36 -11.53 -8.07
C ASP A 27 14.67 -11.99 -7.43
N LYS A 28 15.09 -13.20 -7.78
CA LYS A 28 16.31 -13.86 -7.28
C LYS A 28 17.57 -13.03 -7.52
N ALA A 29 17.66 -12.29 -8.62
CA ALA A 29 18.80 -11.41 -8.89
C ALA A 29 18.93 -10.27 -7.87
N HIS A 30 17.84 -9.90 -7.20
CA HIS A 30 17.78 -8.86 -6.19
C HIS A 30 17.50 -9.41 -4.78
N GLY A 31 17.67 -10.73 -4.59
CA GLY A 31 17.60 -11.42 -3.29
C GLY A 31 16.20 -11.82 -2.84
N GLY A 32 15.19 -11.78 -3.71
CA GLY A 32 13.85 -12.29 -3.40
C GLY A 32 13.57 -13.67 -4.01
N PRO A 33 12.35 -14.21 -3.83
CA PRO A 33 12.02 -15.59 -4.17
C PRO A 33 11.65 -15.82 -5.64
N PHE A 34 11.39 -14.75 -6.41
CA PHE A 34 10.77 -14.85 -7.73
C PHE A 34 11.77 -15.01 -8.89
N ASP A 35 11.35 -15.64 -9.97
CA ASP A 35 12.15 -15.83 -11.18
C ASP A 35 12.13 -14.60 -12.09
N THR A 36 11.11 -13.75 -11.97
CA THR A 36 10.91 -12.53 -12.75
C THR A 36 10.71 -11.30 -11.87
N PRO A 37 11.17 -10.10 -12.31
CA PRO A 37 11.06 -8.89 -11.51
C PRO A 37 9.61 -8.49 -11.24
N PHE A 38 9.37 -7.93 -10.05
CA PHE A 38 8.05 -7.47 -9.63
C PHE A 38 7.52 -6.33 -10.51
N ALA A 39 6.31 -6.52 -11.02
CA ALA A 39 5.55 -5.57 -11.82
C ALA A 39 4.04 -5.68 -11.52
N HIS A 40 3.18 -5.99 -12.51
CA HIS A 40 1.72 -5.99 -12.34
C HIS A 40 1.09 -7.27 -12.88
N ALA A 41 0.22 -7.90 -12.08
CA ALA A 41 -0.40 -9.20 -12.36
C ALA A 41 0.65 -10.27 -12.75
N ASP A 42 1.83 -10.16 -12.18
CA ASP A 42 3.02 -10.90 -12.55
C ASP A 42 3.21 -12.15 -11.68
N GLU A 43 4.40 -12.74 -11.73
CA GLU A 43 4.74 -13.91 -10.91
C GLU A 43 4.52 -13.66 -9.42
N ALA A 44 4.86 -12.47 -8.92
CA ALA A 44 4.74 -12.14 -7.51
C ALA A 44 3.28 -12.00 -7.12
N GLU A 45 2.53 -11.08 -7.75
CA GLU A 45 1.12 -10.86 -7.43
C GLU A 45 0.28 -12.13 -7.59
N ALA A 46 0.52 -12.91 -8.65
CA ALA A 46 -0.16 -14.19 -8.84
C ALA A 46 0.20 -15.23 -7.77
N SER A 47 1.45 -15.24 -7.26
CA SER A 47 1.86 -16.15 -6.17
C SER A 47 1.17 -15.80 -4.85
N TYR A 48 1.12 -14.52 -4.48
CA TYR A 48 0.39 -14.07 -3.29
C TYR A 48 -1.11 -14.34 -3.43
N SER A 49 -1.65 -14.16 -4.64
CA SER A 49 -3.04 -14.45 -4.97
C SER A 49 -3.39 -15.93 -4.83
N LEU A 50 -2.55 -16.82 -5.36
CA LEU A 50 -2.71 -18.27 -5.21
C LEU A 50 -2.65 -18.71 -3.75
N ALA A 51 -1.84 -18.05 -2.92
CA ALA A 51 -1.74 -18.37 -1.49
C ALA A 51 -2.96 -17.91 -0.68
N LEU A 52 -3.56 -16.77 -1.04
CA LEU A 52 -4.65 -16.16 -0.27
C LEU A 52 -6.05 -16.52 -0.78
N PHE A 53 -6.22 -16.62 -2.09
CA PHE A 53 -7.50 -16.79 -2.76
C PHE A 53 -7.41 -17.74 -3.98
N PRO A 54 -6.94 -18.98 -3.78
CA PRO A 54 -6.76 -19.95 -4.87
C PRO A 54 -8.05 -20.21 -5.67
N GLU A 55 -9.23 -20.05 -5.06
CA GLU A 55 -10.53 -20.22 -5.72
C GLU A 55 -10.81 -19.18 -6.83
N PHE A 56 -10.13 -18.03 -6.81
CA PHE A 56 -10.25 -16.99 -7.83
C PHE A 56 -9.12 -17.02 -8.86
N MET A 57 -8.21 -17.99 -8.77
CA MET A 57 -7.09 -18.13 -9.68
C MET A 57 -7.29 -19.35 -10.58
N ASP A 58 -7.46 -19.12 -11.88
CA ASP A 58 -7.41 -20.19 -12.89
C ASP A 58 -6.08 -20.09 -13.67
N PRO A 59 -5.08 -20.94 -13.36
CA PRO A 59 -3.79 -20.92 -14.04
C PRO A 59 -3.88 -21.14 -15.56
N LYS A 60 -4.98 -21.69 -16.07
CA LYS A 60 -5.19 -21.87 -17.52
C LYS A 60 -5.40 -20.56 -18.26
N LEU A 61 -5.77 -19.49 -17.54
CA LEU A 61 -5.99 -18.15 -18.08
C LEU A 61 -4.75 -17.26 -17.97
N PHE A 62 -3.67 -17.75 -17.37
CA PHE A 62 -2.45 -16.96 -17.20
C PHE A 62 -1.77 -16.76 -18.55
N VAL A 63 -1.46 -15.50 -18.86
CA VAL A 63 -0.74 -15.11 -20.06
C VAL A 63 0.51 -14.36 -19.64
N ASP A 64 1.67 -14.83 -20.10
CA ASP A 64 2.93 -14.14 -19.90
C ASP A 64 3.09 -13.00 -20.89
N ASN A 65 3.65 -11.90 -20.42
CA ASN A 65 4.11 -10.79 -21.22
C ASN A 65 5.61 -10.52 -20.95
N LYS A 66 6.25 -9.72 -21.79
CA LYS A 66 7.65 -9.31 -21.67
C LYS A 66 7.71 -7.80 -21.41
N PRO A 67 7.82 -7.38 -20.14
CA PRO A 67 7.89 -5.97 -19.80
C PRO A 67 9.04 -5.27 -20.52
N SER A 68 8.75 -4.09 -21.06
CA SER A 68 9.72 -3.22 -21.72
C SER A 68 9.47 -1.75 -21.35
N GLY A 69 10.51 -0.94 -21.51
CA GLY A 69 10.47 0.51 -21.27
C GLY A 69 11.38 1.23 -22.26
N PHE A 70 11.23 2.54 -22.38
CA PHE A 70 11.94 3.33 -23.38
C PHE A 70 13.34 3.77 -22.92
N LEU A 71 13.58 3.80 -21.61
CA LEU A 71 14.87 4.15 -21.03
C LEU A 71 15.63 2.92 -20.51
N PRO A 72 16.97 3.00 -20.39
CA PRO A 72 17.76 1.99 -19.72
C PRO A 72 17.31 1.75 -18.26
N PRO A 73 17.52 0.53 -17.72
CA PRO A 73 17.23 0.23 -16.32
C PRO A 73 17.98 1.13 -15.33
N GLY A 74 17.39 1.38 -14.15
CA GLY A 74 18.02 2.09 -13.04
C GLY A 74 17.55 3.53 -12.83
N HIS A 75 16.73 4.07 -13.73
CA HIS A 75 16.09 5.37 -13.56
C HIS A 75 14.73 5.24 -12.87
N THR A 76 13.80 4.54 -13.53
CA THR A 76 12.45 4.29 -13.05
C THR A 76 12.37 2.98 -12.27
N ASP A 77 11.65 3.00 -11.15
CA ASP A 77 11.36 1.82 -10.34
C ASP A 77 10.32 0.93 -11.04
N LYS A 78 10.17 -0.28 -10.54
CA LYS A 78 9.22 -1.27 -11.04
C LYS A 78 8.02 -1.37 -10.09
N GLY A 79 7.37 -2.53 -10.05
CA GLY A 79 6.19 -2.79 -9.22
C GLY A 79 6.42 -2.39 -7.76
N GLY A 80 5.45 -1.67 -7.20
CA GLY A 80 5.38 -1.30 -5.79
C GLY A 80 6.58 -0.53 -5.22
N ASP A 81 7.41 0.09 -6.08
CA ASP A 81 8.63 0.83 -5.72
C ASP A 81 9.59 0.03 -4.80
N VAL A 82 9.61 -1.31 -4.98
CA VAL A 82 10.35 -2.22 -4.08
C VAL A 82 11.85 -2.26 -4.38
N TYR A 83 12.27 -1.81 -5.56
CA TYR A 83 13.68 -1.82 -5.98
C TYR A 83 14.42 -0.55 -5.56
N HIS A 84 13.69 0.50 -5.18
CA HIS A 84 14.20 1.79 -4.73
C HIS A 84 15.04 2.50 -5.79
N ALA A 85 14.55 2.49 -7.03
CA ALA A 85 15.13 3.32 -8.07
C ALA A 85 14.81 4.82 -7.82
N PRO A 86 15.56 5.76 -8.41
CA PRO A 86 15.39 7.19 -8.13
C PRO A 86 14.03 7.79 -8.51
N ILE A 87 13.35 7.25 -9.52
CA ILE A 87 12.04 7.72 -10.00
C ILE A 87 11.01 6.63 -9.72
N LYS A 88 9.96 6.92 -8.95
CA LYS A 88 8.90 5.94 -8.70
C LYS A 88 8.10 5.65 -9.96
N GLY A 89 7.51 4.46 -10.05
CA GLY A 89 6.73 4.06 -11.23
C GLY A 89 5.57 5.02 -11.56
N HIS A 90 4.96 5.62 -10.53
CA HIS A 90 3.85 6.57 -10.70
C HIS A 90 4.27 8.03 -10.86
N GLU A 91 5.57 8.35 -10.81
CA GLU A 91 6.10 9.72 -10.87
C GLU A 91 6.60 10.12 -12.27
N HIS A 92 6.25 9.37 -13.31
CA HIS A 92 6.60 9.69 -14.70
C HIS A 92 5.42 9.54 -15.65
N VAL A 93 5.54 10.20 -16.81
CA VAL A 93 4.64 10.03 -17.96
C VAL A 93 5.52 9.89 -19.21
N GLY A 94 5.29 8.83 -20.01
CA GLY A 94 5.97 8.64 -21.29
C GLY A 94 7.34 7.95 -21.26
N LEU A 95 7.73 7.30 -20.15
CA LEU A 95 8.96 6.47 -20.08
C LEU A 95 8.70 4.97 -20.37
N ALA A 96 7.43 4.60 -20.55
CA ALA A 96 6.96 3.30 -20.99
C ALA A 96 5.67 3.52 -21.81
N GLY A 97 5.27 2.51 -22.59
CA GLY A 97 3.97 2.56 -23.27
C GLY A 97 2.82 2.42 -22.28
N ILE A 98 1.66 2.89 -22.70
CA ILE A 98 0.42 2.73 -21.91
C ILE A 98 -0.02 1.26 -21.97
N GLU A 99 -0.53 0.73 -20.87
CA GLU A 99 -0.82 -0.71 -20.74
C GLU A 99 -1.77 -1.23 -21.81
N VAL A 100 -2.78 -0.44 -22.22
CA VAL A 100 -3.70 -0.85 -23.29
C VAL A 100 -3.02 -1.06 -24.65
N CYS A 101 -1.86 -0.44 -24.88
CA CYS A 101 -1.08 -0.60 -26.11
C CYS A 101 -0.04 -1.72 -25.99
N ASP A 102 0.67 -1.81 -24.87
CA ASP A 102 1.81 -2.71 -24.72
C ASP A 102 1.44 -4.04 -24.04
N TYR A 103 0.41 -4.03 -23.18
CA TYR A 103 0.00 -5.12 -22.29
C TYR A 103 -1.53 -5.34 -22.33
N PRO A 104 -2.14 -5.63 -23.49
CA PRO A 104 -3.60 -5.68 -23.65
C PRO A 104 -4.30 -6.75 -22.78
N GLU A 105 -3.56 -7.75 -22.30
CA GLU A 105 -4.04 -8.76 -21.35
C GLU A 105 -4.16 -8.24 -19.91
N GLY A 106 -3.62 -7.05 -19.62
CA GLY A 106 -3.53 -6.49 -18.27
C GLY A 106 -2.42 -7.09 -17.42
N VAL A 107 -1.45 -7.78 -18.05
CA VAL A 107 -0.33 -8.44 -17.38
C VAL A 107 1.00 -7.83 -17.80
N ILE A 108 1.80 -7.43 -16.81
CA ILE A 108 3.16 -6.95 -16.99
C ILE A 108 4.10 -7.92 -16.26
N GLY A 109 4.38 -9.08 -16.87
CA GLY A 109 5.27 -10.09 -16.27
C GLY A 109 4.88 -11.52 -16.63
N SER A 110 5.27 -12.48 -15.78
CA SER A 110 5.08 -13.91 -16.06
C SER A 110 4.30 -14.65 -14.96
N PRO A 111 2.98 -14.48 -14.86
CA PRO A 111 2.15 -15.16 -13.86
C PRO A 111 2.19 -16.69 -14.00
N THR A 112 2.54 -17.25 -15.16
CA THR A 112 2.66 -18.71 -15.33
C THR A 112 3.76 -19.35 -14.47
N LYS A 113 4.68 -18.55 -13.91
CA LYS A 113 5.74 -19.00 -12.98
C LYS A 113 5.33 -18.93 -11.51
N ALA A 114 4.11 -18.50 -11.24
CA ALA A 114 3.63 -18.29 -9.88
C ALA A 114 3.48 -19.62 -9.11
N SER A 115 3.69 -19.54 -7.80
CA SER A 115 3.42 -20.64 -6.87
C SER A 115 3.13 -20.05 -5.50
N ALA A 116 2.10 -20.58 -4.82
CA ALA A 116 1.71 -20.13 -3.49
C ALA A 116 2.89 -20.17 -2.50
N ASP A 117 3.74 -21.21 -2.57
CA ASP A 117 4.88 -21.40 -1.68
C ASP A 117 5.88 -20.24 -1.73
N LYS A 118 6.04 -19.59 -2.89
CA LYS A 118 6.95 -18.43 -3.05
C LYS A 118 6.49 -17.22 -2.22
N ALA A 119 5.20 -17.11 -1.92
CA ALA A 119 4.60 -15.98 -1.21
C ALA A 119 4.48 -16.19 0.32
N MET A 120 4.53 -17.44 0.80
CA MET A 120 4.20 -17.77 2.20
C MET A 120 5.08 -17.04 3.22
N ALA A 121 6.39 -16.92 2.97
CA ALA A 121 7.29 -16.22 3.87
C ALA A 121 6.95 -14.72 3.98
N GLY A 122 6.67 -14.07 2.84
CA GLY A 122 6.27 -12.67 2.83
C GLY A 122 4.88 -12.44 3.45
N LEU A 123 3.94 -13.37 3.28
CA LEU A 123 2.64 -13.30 3.96
C LEU A 123 2.78 -13.35 5.48
N ASN A 124 3.59 -14.26 6.00
CA ASN A 124 3.83 -14.35 7.44
C ASN A 124 4.43 -13.04 7.99
N ASP A 125 5.49 -12.53 7.36
CA ASP A 125 6.13 -11.27 7.78
C ASP A 125 5.18 -10.06 7.69
N LEU A 126 4.33 -10.01 6.66
CA LEU A 126 3.31 -8.98 6.52
C LEU A 126 2.30 -9.04 7.66
N MET A 127 1.76 -10.22 7.95
CA MET A 127 0.76 -10.42 9.00
C MET A 127 1.34 -10.13 10.40
N ASP A 128 2.56 -10.58 10.66
CA ASP A 128 3.29 -10.29 11.90
C ASP A 128 3.50 -8.78 12.08
N TYR A 129 3.90 -8.08 11.01
CA TYR A 129 4.05 -6.63 11.03
C TYR A 129 2.71 -5.93 11.28
N MET A 130 1.63 -6.35 10.61
CA MET A 130 0.29 -5.77 10.80
C MET A 130 -0.20 -5.97 12.24
N CYS A 131 -0.07 -7.18 12.79
CA CYS A 131 -0.38 -7.48 14.18
C CYS A 131 0.42 -6.61 15.14
N LYS A 132 1.73 -6.46 14.89
CA LYS A 132 2.60 -5.59 15.70
C LYS A 132 2.14 -4.12 15.63
N LEU A 133 1.92 -3.59 14.43
CA LEU A 133 1.50 -2.20 14.24
C LEU A 133 0.18 -1.92 14.96
N ILE A 134 -0.81 -2.79 14.77
CA ILE A 134 -2.12 -2.67 15.42
C ILE A 134 -1.97 -2.79 16.94
N GLY A 135 -1.19 -3.76 17.43
CA GLY A 135 -0.93 -3.94 18.85
C GLY A 135 -0.24 -2.74 19.51
N ASP A 136 0.76 -2.15 18.86
CA ASP A 136 1.47 -0.96 19.33
C ASP A 136 0.51 0.25 19.37
N ILE A 137 -0.34 0.42 18.35
CA ILE A 137 -1.38 1.47 18.33
C ILE A 137 -2.37 1.27 19.46
N MET A 138 -2.93 0.08 19.64
CA MET A 138 -3.91 -0.20 20.69
C MET A 138 -3.31 -0.07 22.09
N THR A 139 -2.02 -0.37 22.25
CA THR A 139 -1.30 -0.18 23.52
C THR A 139 -1.09 1.29 23.82
N ARG A 140 -0.68 2.08 22.83
CA ARG A 140 -0.35 3.50 23.03
C ARG A 140 -1.59 4.40 23.05
N PHE A 141 -2.59 4.06 22.23
CA PHE A 141 -3.83 4.79 22.01
C PHE A 141 -5.02 3.81 22.02
N PRO A 142 -5.41 3.28 23.20
CA PRO A 142 -6.60 2.47 23.33
C PRO A 142 -7.84 3.16 22.78
N ALA A 143 -8.91 2.41 22.52
CA ALA A 143 -10.17 2.97 22.01
C ALA A 143 -10.65 4.14 22.90
N GLY A 144 -10.90 5.30 22.28
CA GLY A 144 -11.29 6.54 22.96
C GLY A 144 -10.13 7.42 23.44
N VAL A 145 -8.88 6.96 23.34
CA VAL A 145 -7.69 7.72 23.70
C VAL A 145 -7.07 8.33 22.45
N LEU A 146 -7.09 9.66 22.35
CA LEU A 146 -6.49 10.39 21.24
C LEU A 146 -4.98 10.59 21.44
N PRO A 147 -4.21 10.83 20.36
CA PRO A 147 -2.86 11.36 20.48
C PRO A 147 -2.84 12.69 21.24
N PRO A 148 -1.71 13.05 21.89
CA PRO A 148 -1.62 14.24 22.73
C PRO A 148 -2.02 15.51 21.96
N VAL A 149 -3.11 16.14 22.40
CA VAL A 149 -3.75 17.28 21.73
C VAL A 149 -2.75 18.43 21.54
N ASP A 150 -1.96 18.70 22.58
CA ASP A 150 -0.93 19.73 22.63
C ASP A 150 0.25 19.50 21.67
N ARG A 151 0.33 18.33 21.02
CA ARG A 151 1.43 17.97 20.11
C ARG A 151 1.01 17.73 18.67
N VAL A 152 -0.24 17.33 18.44
CA VAL A 152 -0.71 16.93 17.10
C VAL A 152 -1.75 17.87 16.49
N THR A 153 -2.15 18.90 17.23
CA THR A 153 -3.04 19.95 16.72
C THR A 153 -2.66 21.32 17.27
N MET A 154 -3.02 22.37 16.51
CA MET A 154 -2.97 23.77 16.96
C MET A 154 -4.28 24.23 17.60
N ARG A 155 -5.30 23.37 17.65
CA ARG A 155 -6.58 23.65 18.31
C ARG A 155 -6.43 23.57 19.82
N SER A 156 -7.20 24.38 20.55
CA SER A 156 -7.18 24.32 22.00
C SER A 156 -7.81 23.02 22.50
N PRO A 157 -7.40 22.49 23.67
CA PRO A 157 -8.01 21.31 24.27
C PRO A 157 -9.54 21.43 24.44
N GLU A 158 -10.03 22.62 24.77
CA GLU A 158 -11.45 22.92 24.94
C GLU A 158 -12.20 22.80 23.61
N GLU A 159 -11.60 23.31 22.53
CA GLU A 159 -12.17 23.19 21.19
C GLU A 159 -12.25 21.73 20.74
N VAL A 160 -11.20 20.95 20.98
CA VAL A 160 -11.18 19.51 20.66
C VAL A 160 -12.22 18.74 21.46
N ALA A 161 -12.37 19.05 22.76
CA ALA A 161 -13.35 18.39 23.61
C ALA A 161 -14.80 18.51 23.08
N GLU A 162 -15.15 19.67 22.49
CA GLU A 162 -16.45 19.88 21.86
C GLU A 162 -16.68 18.95 20.66
N TYR A 163 -15.64 18.69 19.87
CA TYR A 163 -15.74 17.76 18.73
C TYR A 163 -15.77 16.29 19.15
N VAL A 164 -15.02 15.93 20.21
CA VAL A 164 -15.05 14.58 20.78
C VAL A 164 -16.41 14.26 21.38
N LYS A 165 -17.03 15.24 22.06
CA LYS A 165 -18.39 15.13 22.60
C LYS A 165 -19.42 14.85 21.50
N GLY A 166 -19.28 15.52 20.35
CA GLY A 166 -20.09 15.28 19.16
C GLY A 166 -21.55 15.79 19.27
N PRO A 167 -22.24 15.97 18.14
CA PRO A 167 -23.54 16.65 18.09
C PRO A 167 -24.66 15.90 18.84
N LEU A 168 -24.59 14.57 18.89
CA LEU A 168 -25.59 13.76 19.59
C LEU A 168 -25.52 13.86 21.12
N ASN A 169 -24.42 14.40 21.66
CA ASN A 169 -24.24 14.60 23.10
C ASN A 169 -24.16 16.09 23.46
N GLY A 170 -24.55 17.00 22.55
CA GLY A 170 -24.48 18.45 22.78
C GLY A 170 -23.08 19.05 22.61
N GLY A 171 -22.23 18.43 21.80
CA GLY A 171 -20.97 18.98 21.28
C GLY A 171 -21.12 19.45 19.83
N LYS A 172 -20.00 19.68 19.15
CA LYS A 172 -19.96 20.16 17.76
C LYS A 172 -19.69 19.02 16.78
N SER A 173 -20.22 19.15 15.56
CA SER A 173 -19.85 18.25 14.45
C SER A 173 -18.53 18.69 13.83
N ILE A 174 -17.62 17.75 13.56
CA ILE A 174 -16.37 18.06 12.84
C ILE A 174 -16.64 18.63 11.43
N TYR A 175 -17.82 18.39 10.86
CA TYR A 175 -18.19 18.96 9.58
C TYR A 175 -18.39 20.48 9.64
N THR A 176 -18.61 21.08 10.82
CA THR A 176 -18.69 22.54 10.96
C THR A 176 -17.33 23.22 10.82
N LEU A 177 -16.21 22.47 10.97
CA LEU A 177 -14.86 23.01 10.78
C LEU A 177 -14.57 23.37 9.33
N ALA A 178 -15.39 22.88 8.39
CA ALA A 178 -15.20 23.12 6.98
C ALA A 178 -16.51 23.19 6.19
N TYR A 179 -17.58 23.64 6.86
CA TYR A 179 -18.88 23.94 6.27
C TYR A 179 -18.81 25.30 5.55
N PRO A 180 -19.31 25.42 4.31
CA PRO A 180 -18.56 25.66 3.06
C PRO A 180 -17.72 26.96 3.03
N PRO A 181 -16.81 27.12 2.03
CA PRO A 181 -15.87 28.24 1.95
C PRO A 181 -16.50 29.62 2.00
#